data_AF-X0VVM7-F1
#
_entry.id   AF-X0VVM7-F1
#
_cell.length_a   1.000
_cell.length_b   1.000
_cell.length_c   1.000
_cell.angle_alpha   90.00
_cell.angle_beta   90.00
_cell.angle_gamma   90.00
#
_symmetry.space_group_name_H-M   'P 1'
#
loop_
_entity.id
_entity.type
_entity.pdbx_description
1 polymer ?
#
loop_
_entity_poly.entity_id
_entity_poly.type
_entity_poly.pdbx_seq_one_letter_code
_entity_poly.pdbx_strand_id
1 'polypeptide(L)'
;PYIPPLLLLQHPVEDTSVIENWLQNKKGSRVHIQVPRRGNKKQLVDIIAENARQGLEQLKIKQMAAPTTLAAALAEIKRELQLPCLPSRMEGYDISNIRGIAAVGSMVVFEKGRPKPAHYRRFKIKTVSGADDYAMLREVLKRRFKRSSDASAADSWAILPDLILVDGGKGQLNAVLSAMRESGVGSVPAASLAKENEEIFVPMQAKPIILPRSSPGLQLLQCLRDEAHRFALGYHKKVRKREAFASALDIVPGIGPGRKR
;
A
#
# COMPACT_ATOMS: atom_id res chain seq x y z
N PRO A 1 28.95 22.06 1.19
CA PRO A 1 28.09 20.97 0.65
C PRO A 1 28.91 20.01 -0.20
N TYR A 2 28.82 18.71 0.04
CA TYR A 2 29.52 17.68 -0.74
C TYR A 2 28.82 17.47 -2.10
N ILE A 3 29.58 17.48 -3.20
CA ILE A 3 29.06 17.23 -4.56
C ILE A 3 29.65 15.91 -5.09
N PRO A 4 28.83 14.88 -5.36
CA PRO A 4 29.33 13.60 -5.86
C PRO A 4 29.78 13.70 -7.33
N PRO A 5 30.69 12.80 -7.79
CA PRO A 5 31.13 12.76 -9.19
C PRO A 5 30.05 12.28 -10.18
N LEU A 6 29.02 11.58 -9.69
CA LEU A 6 27.92 11.06 -10.50
C LEU A 6 26.59 11.39 -9.81
N LEU A 7 25.70 12.04 -10.54
CA LEU A 7 24.33 12.32 -10.14
C LEU A 7 23.39 11.46 -10.98
N LEU A 8 22.56 10.65 -10.32
CA LEU A 8 21.52 9.86 -10.96
C LEU A 8 20.19 10.57 -10.77
N LEU A 9 19.48 10.83 -11.87
CA LEU A 9 18.18 11.51 -11.85
C LEU A 9 17.06 10.56 -12.27
N GLN A 10 15.85 10.80 -11.75
CA GLN A 10 14.64 10.10 -12.16
C GLN A 10 14.12 10.61 -13.51
N HIS A 11 14.21 11.91 -13.74
CA HIS A 11 13.75 12.59 -14.94
C HIS A 11 14.90 13.38 -15.57
N PRO A 12 14.92 13.55 -16.89
CA PRO A 12 15.86 14.44 -17.55
C PRO A 12 15.64 15.88 -17.09
N VAL A 13 16.72 16.66 -17.09
CA VAL A 13 16.71 18.10 -16.80
C VAL A 13 17.12 18.86 -18.05
N GLU A 14 16.52 20.01 -18.26
CA GLU A 14 16.94 20.95 -19.29
C GLU A 14 18.37 21.44 -19.00
N ASP A 15 19.09 21.83 -20.05
CA ASP A 15 20.45 22.38 -19.97
C ASP A 15 21.43 21.53 -19.15
N THR A 16 21.36 20.19 -19.29
CA THR A 16 22.20 19.24 -18.55
C THR A 16 23.69 19.62 -18.61
N SER A 17 24.20 20.05 -19.78
CA SER A 17 25.59 20.46 -19.96
C SER A 17 25.97 21.71 -19.16
N VAL A 18 25.07 22.68 -19.05
CA VAL A 18 25.28 23.91 -18.26
C VAL A 18 25.33 23.56 -16.78
N ILE A 19 24.40 22.72 -16.32
CA ILE A 19 24.33 22.26 -14.93
C ILE A 19 25.58 21.45 -14.57
N GLU A 20 26.02 20.53 -15.44
CA GLU A 20 27.27 19.78 -15.24
C GLU A 20 28.48 20.71 -15.09
N ASN A 21 28.64 21.68 -15.99
CA ASN A 21 29.76 22.64 -15.94
C ASN A 21 29.74 23.47 -14.65
N TRP A 22 28.55 23.93 -14.24
CA TRP A 22 28.39 24.68 -12.99
C TRP A 22 28.76 23.84 -11.76
N LEU A 23 28.31 22.59 -11.71
CA LEU A 23 28.66 21.65 -10.63
C LEU A 23 30.15 21.31 -10.62
N GLN A 24 30.76 21.18 -11.79
CA GLN A 24 32.21 20.95 -11.94
C GLN A 24 33.02 22.12 -11.39
N ASN A 25 32.65 23.36 -11.73
CA ASN A 25 33.30 24.56 -11.22
C ASN A 25 33.19 24.67 -9.70
N LYS A 26 32.03 24.31 -9.11
CA LYS A 26 31.87 24.28 -7.65
C LYS A 26 32.65 23.18 -6.96
N LYS A 27 32.80 22.01 -7.59
CA LYS A 27 33.49 20.84 -7.02
C LYS A 27 34.99 20.86 -7.25
N GLY A 28 35.47 21.49 -8.32
CA GLY A 28 36.86 21.43 -8.79
C GLY A 28 37.22 20.11 -9.50
N SER A 29 36.24 19.26 -9.83
CA SER A 29 36.47 18.00 -10.58
C SER A 29 35.23 17.60 -11.37
N ARG A 30 35.40 16.68 -12.34
CA ARG A 30 34.34 16.26 -13.25
C ARG A 30 33.10 15.71 -12.51
N VAL A 31 31.92 16.12 -12.96
CA VAL A 31 30.61 15.71 -12.46
C VAL A 31 29.77 15.32 -13.67
N HIS A 32 29.14 14.15 -13.61
CA HIS A 32 28.25 13.65 -14.64
C HIS A 32 26.82 13.51 -14.11
N ILE A 33 25.85 13.83 -14.96
CA ILE A 33 24.43 13.62 -14.73
C ILE A 33 23.97 12.49 -15.63
N GLN A 34 23.29 11.48 -15.06
CA GLN A 34 22.75 10.35 -15.81
C GLN A 34 21.30 10.09 -15.43
N VAL A 35 20.48 9.80 -16.44
CA VAL A 35 19.11 9.30 -16.28
C VAL A 35 19.10 7.83 -16.69
N PRO A 36 19.33 6.90 -15.75
CA PRO A 36 19.45 5.48 -16.09
C PRO A 36 18.10 4.95 -16.60
N ARG A 37 18.09 4.27 -17.76
CA ARG A 37 16.88 3.64 -18.32
C ARG A 37 16.72 2.16 -17.99
N ARG A 38 17.82 1.47 -17.67
CA ARG A 38 17.86 0.03 -17.35
C ARG A 38 19.05 -0.32 -16.43
N GLY A 39 19.02 -1.52 -15.85
CA GLY A 39 20.09 -2.06 -15.00
C GLY A 39 20.08 -1.54 -13.56
N ASN A 40 21.14 -1.85 -12.80
CA ASN A 40 21.21 -1.62 -11.35
C ASN A 40 21.03 -0.14 -10.95
N LYS A 41 21.56 0.80 -11.74
CA LYS A 41 21.39 2.25 -11.50
C LYS A 41 19.93 2.67 -11.59
N LYS A 42 19.16 2.12 -12.53
CA LYS A 42 17.73 2.37 -12.68
C LYS A 42 16.96 1.80 -11.48
N GLN A 43 17.26 0.56 -11.10
CA GLN A 43 16.66 -0.06 -9.91
C GLN A 43 16.89 0.77 -8.64
N LEU A 44 18.09 1.35 -8.47
CA LEU A 44 18.40 2.22 -7.35
C LEU A 44 17.57 3.50 -7.36
N VAL A 45 17.47 4.18 -8.52
CA VAL A 45 16.63 5.37 -8.68
C VAL A 45 15.16 5.06 -8.40
N ASP A 46 14.66 3.91 -8.86
CA ASP A 46 13.27 3.48 -8.63
C ASP A 46 12.97 3.26 -7.14
N ILE A 47 13.91 2.65 -6.41
CA ILE A 47 13.78 2.47 -4.96
C ILE A 47 13.70 3.82 -4.24
N ILE A 48 14.56 4.78 -4.62
CA ILE A 48 14.59 6.11 -4.01
C ILE A 48 13.31 6.88 -4.34
N ALA A 49 12.89 6.87 -5.60
CA ALA A 49 11.65 7.52 -6.05
C ALA A 49 10.44 6.97 -5.29
N GLU A 50 10.33 5.65 -5.14
CA GLU A 50 9.25 5.03 -4.38
C GLU A 50 9.32 5.41 -2.89
N ASN A 51 10.51 5.49 -2.29
CA ASN A 51 10.65 5.98 -0.90
C ASN A 51 10.21 7.44 -0.76
N ALA A 52 10.58 8.31 -1.71
CA ALA A 52 10.18 9.71 -1.71
C ALA A 52 8.66 9.86 -1.84
N ARG A 53 8.04 9.06 -2.73
CA ARG A 53 6.57 8.98 -2.89
C ARG A 53 5.89 8.58 -1.58
N GLN A 54 6.37 7.50 -0.95
CA GLN A 54 5.86 7.03 0.36
C GLN A 54 6.03 8.09 1.47
N GLY A 55 7.14 8.82 1.47
CA GLY A 55 7.38 9.90 2.43
C GLY A 55 6.40 11.07 2.28
N LEU A 56 6.14 11.48 1.03
CA LEU A 56 5.15 12.52 0.73
C LEU A 56 3.74 12.09 1.14
N GLU A 57 3.39 10.85 0.89
CA GLU A 57 2.10 10.24 1.27
C GLU A 57 1.90 10.28 2.79
N GLN A 58 2.93 9.92 3.56
CA GLN A 58 2.91 10.04 5.03
C GLN A 58 2.78 11.49 5.51
N LEU A 59 3.39 12.45 4.81
CA LEU A 59 3.23 13.87 5.13
C LEU A 59 1.81 14.35 4.86
N LYS A 60 1.18 13.91 3.75
CA LYS A 60 -0.22 14.20 3.45
C LYS A 60 -1.15 13.64 4.51
N ILE A 61 -0.97 12.38 4.93
CA ILE A 61 -1.73 11.77 6.03
C ILE A 61 -1.62 12.60 7.31
N LYS A 62 -0.42 13.11 7.63
CA LYS A 62 -0.20 13.98 8.80
C LYS A 62 -0.87 15.34 8.64
N GLN A 63 -0.82 15.96 7.46
CA GLN A 63 -1.43 17.27 7.19
C GLN A 63 -2.97 17.21 7.19
N MET A 64 -3.54 16.12 6.69
CA MET A 64 -4.98 15.87 6.73
C MET A 64 -5.51 15.58 8.14
N ALA A 65 -4.66 15.46 9.15
CA ALA A 65 -5.05 15.12 10.52
C ALA A 65 -5.72 16.27 11.30
N ALA A 66 -5.94 17.43 10.66
CA ALA A 66 -6.74 18.51 11.21
C ALA A 66 -8.15 17.98 11.58
N PRO A 67 -8.61 18.13 12.83
CA PRO A 67 -9.85 17.49 13.31
C PRO A 67 -11.09 17.84 12.49
N THR A 68 -11.20 19.09 12.04
CA THR A 68 -12.31 19.58 11.22
C THR A 68 -12.34 18.95 9.84
N THR A 69 -11.18 18.80 9.20
CA THR A 69 -11.03 18.15 7.88
C THR A 69 -11.37 16.67 7.94
N LEU A 70 -10.97 15.96 9.00
CA LEU A 70 -11.30 14.54 9.18
C LEU A 70 -12.81 14.31 9.37
N ALA A 71 -13.47 15.14 10.17
CA ALA A 71 -14.92 15.05 10.35
C ALA A 71 -15.67 15.28 9.03
N ALA A 72 -15.25 16.28 8.25
CA ALA A 72 -15.80 16.54 6.92
C ALA A 72 -15.55 15.37 5.96
N ALA A 73 -14.34 14.79 5.95
CA ALA A 73 -14.01 13.63 5.13
C ALA A 73 -14.90 12.43 5.44
N LEU A 74 -15.08 12.08 6.72
CA LEU A 74 -15.92 10.95 7.13
C LEU A 74 -17.40 11.18 6.79
N ALA A 75 -17.89 12.41 6.95
CA ALA A 75 -19.26 12.78 6.59
C ALA A 75 -19.49 12.71 5.07
N GLU A 76 -18.53 13.18 4.27
CA GLU A 76 -18.56 13.08 2.82
C GLU A 76 -18.52 11.62 2.36
N ILE A 77 -17.61 10.79 2.87
CA ILE A 77 -17.57 9.35 2.55
C ILE A 77 -18.92 8.69 2.88
N LYS A 78 -19.51 8.97 4.05
CA LYS A 78 -20.84 8.45 4.40
C LYS A 78 -21.89 8.83 3.34
N ARG A 79 -21.94 10.10 2.96
CA ARG A 79 -22.94 10.63 2.01
C ARG A 79 -22.76 10.04 0.62
N GLU A 80 -21.54 10.11 0.08
CA GLU A 80 -21.26 9.72 -1.30
C GLU A 80 -21.35 8.20 -1.50
N LEU A 81 -20.86 7.40 -0.54
CA LEU A 81 -20.95 5.94 -0.60
C LEU A 81 -22.27 5.40 -0.03
N GLN A 82 -23.20 6.28 0.39
CA GLN A 82 -24.51 5.93 0.94
C GLN A 82 -24.42 4.95 2.13
N LEU A 83 -23.45 5.18 3.02
CA LEU A 83 -23.22 4.30 4.18
C LEU A 83 -24.30 4.50 5.26
N PRO A 84 -24.70 3.42 5.95
CA PRO A 84 -25.73 3.50 6.99
C PRO A 84 -25.27 4.32 8.20
N CYS A 85 -23.98 4.25 8.53
CA CYS A 85 -23.36 4.96 9.64
C CYS A 85 -22.12 5.73 9.19
N LEU A 86 -21.61 6.61 10.06
CA LEU A 86 -20.30 7.23 9.83
C LEU A 86 -19.20 6.16 9.88
N PRO A 87 -18.29 6.08 8.89
CA PRO A 87 -17.29 5.04 8.83
C PRO A 87 -16.16 5.28 9.84
N SER A 88 -16.43 5.00 11.11
CA SER A 88 -15.53 5.24 12.23
C SER A 88 -14.36 4.26 12.22
N ARG A 89 -14.57 3.03 11.76
CA ARG A 89 -13.54 2.02 11.54
C ARG A 89 -13.51 1.61 10.08
N MET A 90 -12.43 1.90 9.39
CA MET A 90 -12.22 1.51 7.99
C MET A 90 -11.07 0.52 7.88
N GLU A 91 -11.22 -0.49 7.03
CA GLU A 91 -10.17 -1.48 6.74
C GLU A 91 -9.76 -1.40 5.27
N GLY A 92 -8.47 -1.24 5.01
CA GLY A 92 -7.88 -1.18 3.66
C GLY A 92 -7.15 -2.47 3.32
N TYR A 93 -7.38 -3.01 2.12
CA TYR A 93 -6.78 -4.27 1.66
C TYR A 93 -5.99 -4.09 0.37
N ASP A 94 -4.78 -4.66 0.34
CA ASP A 94 -3.89 -4.74 -0.83
C ASP A 94 -3.37 -6.18 -0.97
N ILE A 95 -3.33 -6.68 -2.22
CA ILE A 95 -2.66 -7.93 -2.58
C ILE A 95 -1.36 -7.60 -3.29
N SER A 96 -0.27 -8.10 -2.76
CA SER A 96 1.03 -7.97 -3.41
C SER A 96 1.63 -9.32 -3.71
N ASN A 97 1.84 -9.57 -5.00
CA ASN A 97 2.45 -10.80 -5.50
C ASN A 97 3.94 -10.59 -5.75
N ILE A 98 4.78 -11.43 -5.16
CA ILE A 98 6.22 -11.42 -5.41
C ILE A 98 6.49 -12.57 -6.38
N ARG A 99 6.94 -12.25 -7.60
CA ARG A 99 7.34 -13.31 -8.55
C ARG A 99 8.38 -14.24 -7.91
N GLY A 100 7.99 -15.47 -7.60
CA GLY A 100 8.82 -16.51 -6.99
C GLY A 100 8.81 -16.61 -5.45
N ILE A 101 8.21 -15.66 -4.73
CA ILE A 101 8.12 -15.67 -3.25
C ILE A 101 6.65 -15.59 -2.86
N ALA A 102 6.24 -16.33 -1.82
CA ALA A 102 4.84 -16.45 -1.42
C ALA A 102 4.09 -15.11 -1.40
N ALA A 103 2.95 -15.04 -2.10
CA ALA A 103 2.09 -13.87 -2.15
C ALA A 103 1.58 -13.47 -0.75
N VAL A 104 1.36 -12.18 -0.53
CA VAL A 104 0.92 -11.65 0.76
C VAL A 104 -0.19 -10.63 0.58
N GLY A 105 -1.27 -10.84 1.33
CA GLY A 105 -2.30 -9.83 1.55
C GLY A 105 -1.97 -8.94 2.74
N SER A 106 -2.22 -7.65 2.59
CA SER A 106 -2.00 -6.63 3.62
C SER A 106 -3.34 -6.02 4.02
N MET A 107 -3.55 -5.88 5.33
CA MET A 107 -4.70 -5.21 5.92
C MET A 107 -4.22 -4.07 6.81
N VAL A 108 -4.71 -2.89 6.54
CA VAL A 108 -4.50 -1.69 7.36
C VAL A 108 -5.83 -1.21 7.92
N VAL A 109 -5.75 -0.45 9.00
CA VAL A 109 -6.93 -0.04 9.77
C VAL A 109 -6.85 1.45 10.01
N PHE A 110 -7.92 2.17 9.70
CA PHE A 110 -8.13 3.55 10.11
C PHE A 110 -9.24 3.58 11.17
N GLU A 111 -9.02 4.35 12.23
CA GLU A 111 -9.97 4.58 13.31
C GLU A 111 -10.18 6.09 13.43
N LYS A 112 -11.42 6.55 13.30
CA LYS A 112 -11.83 7.95 13.22
C LYS A 112 -11.00 8.74 12.21
N GLY A 113 -10.78 8.14 11.04
CA GLY A 113 -9.99 8.73 9.94
C GLY A 113 -8.47 8.73 10.16
N ARG A 114 -7.95 8.10 11.22
CA ARG A 114 -6.51 8.06 11.52
C ARG A 114 -5.94 6.64 11.43
N PRO A 115 -4.71 6.44 10.91
CA PRO A 115 -4.05 5.14 10.94
C PRO A 115 -3.99 4.54 12.34
N LYS A 116 -4.32 3.24 12.46
CA LYS A 116 -4.16 2.43 13.69
C LYS A 116 -3.20 1.26 13.45
N PRO A 117 -1.87 1.49 13.39
CA PRO A 117 -0.88 0.47 13.05
C PRO A 117 -0.92 -0.80 13.92
N ALA A 118 -1.32 -0.67 15.19
CA ALA A 118 -1.47 -1.80 16.11
C ALA A 118 -2.46 -2.87 15.59
N HIS A 119 -3.42 -2.47 14.76
CA HIS A 119 -4.45 -3.36 14.22
C HIS A 119 -4.11 -3.86 12.81
N TYR A 120 -2.95 -3.50 12.25
CA TYR A 120 -2.55 -3.93 10.92
C TYR A 120 -2.21 -5.42 10.92
N ARG A 121 -2.50 -6.11 9.82
CA ARG A 121 -2.27 -7.56 9.69
C ARG A 121 -1.74 -7.91 8.31
N ARG A 122 -0.92 -8.95 8.26
CA ARG A 122 -0.45 -9.56 7.02
C ARG A 122 -0.92 -10.99 6.94
N PHE A 123 -1.26 -11.40 5.73
CA PHE A 123 -1.80 -12.71 5.41
C PHE A 123 -0.91 -13.33 4.36
N LYS A 124 -0.04 -14.26 4.77
CA LYS A 124 0.66 -15.11 3.81
C LYS A 124 -0.39 -15.98 3.11
N ILE A 125 -0.48 -15.86 1.78
CA ILE A 125 -1.37 -16.66 0.94
C ILE A 125 -0.88 -18.11 0.95
N LYS A 126 -1.81 -19.05 1.08
CA LYS A 126 -1.49 -20.48 1.24
C LYS A 126 -2.14 -21.36 0.19
N THR A 127 -3.37 -21.04 -0.23
CA THR A 127 -4.20 -21.97 -1.03
C THR A 127 -4.28 -21.59 -2.49
N VAL A 128 -3.74 -20.42 -2.87
CA VAL A 128 -3.78 -19.93 -4.25
C VAL A 128 -2.38 -20.07 -4.87
N SER A 129 -2.32 -20.85 -5.95
CA SER A 129 -1.13 -20.99 -6.79
C SER A 129 -1.22 -20.04 -7.98
N GLY A 130 -0.11 -19.40 -8.35
CA GLY A 130 -0.07 -18.46 -9.46
C GLY A 130 -0.45 -17.03 -9.08
N ALA A 131 -0.78 -16.20 -10.07
CA ALA A 131 -1.08 -14.77 -9.93
C ALA A 131 -2.57 -14.47 -10.09
N ASP A 132 -3.39 -15.08 -9.24
CA ASP A 132 -4.84 -14.81 -9.17
C ASP A 132 -5.15 -13.93 -7.96
N ASP A 133 -5.12 -12.61 -8.17
CA ASP A 133 -5.33 -11.62 -7.11
C ASP A 133 -6.75 -11.71 -6.52
N TYR A 134 -7.75 -12.13 -7.30
CA TYR A 134 -9.12 -12.30 -6.82
C TYR A 134 -9.24 -13.44 -5.83
N ALA A 135 -8.65 -14.60 -6.16
CA ALA A 135 -8.61 -15.75 -5.28
C ALA A 135 -7.82 -15.45 -4.00
N MET A 136 -6.69 -14.72 -4.12
CA MET A 136 -5.89 -14.31 -2.96
C MET A 136 -6.68 -13.40 -2.02
N LEU A 137 -7.36 -12.40 -2.56
CA LEU A 137 -8.20 -11.48 -1.79
C LEU A 137 -9.34 -12.21 -1.08
N ARG A 138 -9.98 -13.16 -1.76
CA ARG A 138 -11.00 -14.04 -1.15
C ARG A 138 -10.42 -14.87 0.01
N GLU A 139 -9.21 -15.41 -0.12
CA GLU A 139 -8.54 -16.14 0.98
C GLU A 139 -8.32 -15.23 2.20
N VAL A 140 -7.81 -14.01 1.98
CA VAL A 140 -7.53 -13.02 3.03
C VAL A 140 -8.79 -12.67 3.81
N LEU A 141 -9.87 -12.31 3.11
CA LEU A 141 -11.12 -11.88 3.73
C LEU A 141 -11.79 -13.03 4.49
N LYS A 142 -11.84 -14.23 3.91
CA LYS A 142 -12.35 -15.42 4.62
C LYS A 142 -11.62 -15.65 5.94
N ARG A 143 -10.29 -15.56 5.93
CA ARG A 143 -9.46 -15.74 7.13
C ARG A 143 -9.63 -14.61 8.13
N ARG A 144 -9.85 -13.38 7.67
CA ARG A 144 -10.12 -12.21 8.52
C ARG A 144 -11.43 -12.35 9.28
N PHE A 145 -12.50 -12.74 8.59
CA PHE A 145 -13.85 -12.78 9.17
C PHE A 145 -14.11 -14.06 9.96
N LYS A 146 -13.52 -15.19 9.56
CA LYS A 146 -13.53 -16.42 10.38
C LYS A 146 -12.95 -16.19 11.78
N ARG A 147 -11.96 -15.30 11.91
CA ARG A 147 -11.38 -14.92 13.21
C ARG A 147 -12.26 -13.96 14.00
N SER A 148 -13.13 -13.17 13.36
CA SER A 148 -14.03 -12.26 14.07
C SER A 148 -15.19 -12.99 14.76
N SER A 149 -15.61 -14.13 14.20
CA SER A 149 -16.67 -14.97 14.75
C SER A 149 -16.18 -15.92 15.86
N ASP A 150 -14.88 -15.97 16.11
CA ASP A 150 -14.29 -16.82 17.14
C ASP A 150 -14.29 -16.06 18.48
N ALA A 151 -15.04 -16.56 19.47
CA ALA A 151 -15.16 -15.94 20.79
C ALA A 151 -13.82 -15.85 21.56
N SER A 152 -12.79 -16.57 21.11
CA SER A 152 -11.43 -16.54 21.66
C SER A 152 -10.50 -15.51 20.99
N ALA A 153 -10.96 -14.80 19.96
CA ALA A 153 -10.12 -13.89 19.20
C ALA A 153 -9.78 -12.62 19.97
N ALA A 154 -8.47 -12.32 20.06
CA ALA A 154 -7.96 -11.10 20.67
C ALA A 154 -8.67 -9.83 20.14
N ASP A 155 -9.03 -8.93 21.07
CA ASP A 155 -9.95 -7.78 20.96
C ASP A 155 -10.11 -7.14 19.57
N SER A 156 -9.00 -6.84 18.87
CA SER A 156 -9.04 -6.17 17.56
C SER A 156 -9.69 -6.94 16.41
N TRP A 157 -9.74 -8.28 16.44
CA TRP A 157 -10.32 -9.09 15.36
C TRP A 157 -11.84 -9.19 15.45
N ALA A 158 -12.40 -9.10 16.67
CA ALA A 158 -13.83 -9.14 16.91
C ALA A 158 -14.55 -7.88 16.38
N ILE A 159 -13.83 -6.76 16.28
CA ILE A 159 -14.39 -5.50 15.79
C ILE A 159 -14.54 -5.56 14.27
N LEU A 160 -15.78 -5.54 13.79
CA LEU A 160 -16.10 -5.40 12.36
C LEU A 160 -15.89 -3.95 11.90
N PRO A 161 -15.39 -3.73 10.67
CA PRO A 161 -15.29 -2.38 10.13
C PRO A 161 -16.66 -1.86 9.67
N ASP A 162 -16.77 -0.54 9.63
CA ASP A 162 -17.90 0.19 9.04
C ASP A 162 -17.77 0.36 7.51
N LEU A 163 -16.53 0.22 7.00
CA LEU A 163 -16.23 0.25 5.57
C LEU A 163 -14.97 -0.57 5.27
N ILE A 164 -15.06 -1.42 4.24
CA ILE A 164 -13.91 -2.09 3.63
C ILE A 164 -13.55 -1.36 2.34
N LEU A 165 -12.28 -0.99 2.20
CA LEU A 165 -11.70 -0.44 0.97
C LEU A 165 -10.69 -1.42 0.38
N VAL A 166 -10.78 -1.65 -0.91
CA VAL A 166 -9.88 -2.55 -1.64
C VAL A 166 -9.15 -1.75 -2.72
N ASP A 167 -7.85 -1.97 -2.85
CA ASP A 167 -7.09 -1.46 -4.00
C ASP A 167 -7.47 -2.25 -5.27
N GLY A 168 -8.15 -1.58 -6.21
CA GLY A 168 -8.59 -2.21 -7.45
C GLY A 168 -9.91 -1.68 -8.01
N GLY A 169 -10.33 -2.27 -9.12
CA GLY A 169 -11.56 -1.93 -9.82
C GLY A 169 -12.73 -2.85 -9.45
N LYS A 170 -13.75 -2.82 -10.30
CA LYS A 170 -15.01 -3.57 -10.14
C LYS A 170 -14.83 -5.08 -9.98
N GLY A 171 -13.83 -5.67 -10.64
CA GLY A 171 -13.50 -7.10 -10.52
C GLY A 171 -13.10 -7.47 -9.09
N GLN A 172 -12.20 -6.69 -8.49
CA GLN A 172 -11.72 -6.89 -7.13
C GLN A 172 -12.86 -6.72 -6.12
N LEU A 173 -13.70 -5.69 -6.31
CA LEU A 173 -14.88 -5.46 -5.48
C LEU A 173 -15.83 -6.67 -5.50
N ASN A 174 -16.12 -7.24 -6.68
CA ASN A 174 -17.00 -8.40 -6.79
C ASN A 174 -16.44 -9.64 -6.08
N ALA A 175 -15.13 -9.86 -6.15
CA ALA A 175 -14.45 -10.94 -5.43
C ALA A 175 -14.59 -10.78 -3.90
N VAL A 176 -14.43 -9.55 -3.40
CA VAL A 176 -14.64 -9.20 -1.99
C VAL A 176 -16.07 -9.46 -1.54
N LEU A 177 -17.05 -8.98 -2.30
CA LEU A 177 -18.47 -9.17 -1.99
C LEU A 177 -18.84 -10.66 -1.92
N SER A 178 -18.30 -11.49 -2.82
CA SER A 178 -18.49 -12.95 -2.74
C SER A 178 -17.89 -13.53 -1.46
N ALA A 179 -16.65 -13.15 -1.12
CA ALA A 179 -15.96 -13.63 0.07
C ALA A 179 -16.70 -13.23 1.37
N MET A 180 -17.25 -12.01 1.42
CA MET A 180 -18.00 -11.49 2.55
C MET A 180 -19.33 -12.21 2.76
N ARG A 181 -20.08 -12.48 1.67
CA ARG A 181 -21.33 -13.26 1.73
C ARG A 181 -21.06 -14.66 2.27
N GLU A 182 -20.02 -15.33 1.78
CA GLU A 182 -19.63 -16.67 2.25
C GLU A 182 -19.18 -16.70 3.71
N SER A 183 -18.69 -15.56 4.23
CA SER A 183 -18.20 -15.43 5.61
C SER A 183 -19.26 -14.89 6.58
N GLY A 184 -20.51 -14.72 6.14
CA GLY A 184 -21.61 -14.22 6.96
C GLY A 184 -21.55 -12.72 7.31
N VAL A 185 -20.67 -11.94 6.65
CA VAL A 185 -20.47 -10.50 6.91
C VAL A 185 -20.90 -9.62 5.74
N GLY A 186 -21.85 -10.10 4.92
CA GLY A 186 -22.35 -9.39 3.75
C GLY A 186 -23.05 -8.06 4.04
N SER A 187 -23.35 -7.76 5.31
CA SER A 187 -23.93 -6.49 5.76
C SER A 187 -22.91 -5.35 5.88
N VAL A 188 -21.61 -5.67 5.95
CA VAL A 188 -20.55 -4.67 6.04
C VAL A 188 -20.40 -3.96 4.69
N PRO A 189 -20.43 -2.62 4.62
CA PRO A 189 -20.19 -1.89 3.39
C PRO A 189 -18.78 -2.13 2.82
N ALA A 190 -18.68 -2.28 1.50
CA ALA A 190 -17.40 -2.43 0.80
C ALA A 190 -17.36 -1.52 -0.43
N ALA A 191 -16.19 -0.95 -0.71
CA ALA A 191 -15.89 -0.19 -1.91
C ALA A 191 -14.50 -0.54 -2.44
N SER A 192 -14.23 -0.22 -3.70
CA SER A 192 -12.87 -0.27 -4.25
C SER A 192 -12.48 1.07 -4.85
N LEU A 193 -11.18 1.37 -4.82
CA LEU A 193 -10.63 2.61 -5.36
C LEU A 193 -9.60 2.26 -6.44
N ALA A 194 -9.91 2.61 -7.69
CA ALA A 194 -9.01 2.36 -8.81
C ALA A 194 -7.91 3.42 -8.91
N LYS A 195 -6.67 2.97 -9.09
CA LYS A 195 -5.46 3.82 -9.05
C LYS A 195 -5.31 4.81 -10.21
N GLU A 196 -5.80 4.48 -11.41
CA GLU A 196 -5.58 5.32 -12.60
C GLU A 196 -6.39 6.61 -12.57
N ASN A 197 -7.70 6.50 -12.28
CA ASN A 197 -8.64 7.60 -12.35
C ASN A 197 -9.23 8.00 -11.00
N GLU A 198 -8.80 7.35 -9.90
CA GLU A 198 -9.35 7.59 -8.55
C GLU A 198 -10.87 7.37 -8.49
N GLU A 199 -11.34 6.43 -9.30
CA GLU A 199 -12.75 6.02 -9.41
C GLU A 199 -13.13 5.11 -8.24
N ILE A 200 -14.22 5.46 -7.56
CA ILE A 200 -14.75 4.68 -6.44
C ILE A 200 -15.85 3.77 -6.98
N PHE A 201 -15.65 2.47 -6.87
CA PHE A 201 -16.67 1.48 -7.19
C PHE A 201 -17.40 1.06 -5.92
N VAL A 202 -18.73 1.08 -5.98
CA VAL A 202 -19.61 0.60 -4.91
C VAL A 202 -20.56 -0.48 -5.45
N PRO A 203 -21.07 -1.38 -4.58
CA PRO A 203 -21.96 -2.46 -5.00
C PRO A 203 -23.24 -1.90 -5.62
N MET A 204 -23.83 -2.66 -6.54
CA MET A 204 -25.13 -2.36 -7.15
C MET A 204 -25.20 -1.05 -7.98
N GLN A 205 -24.08 -0.32 -8.14
CA GLN A 205 -23.99 0.82 -9.05
C GLN A 205 -23.25 0.43 -10.34
N ALA A 206 -23.80 0.85 -11.48
CA ALA A 206 -23.22 0.55 -12.78
C ALA A 206 -21.97 1.41 -13.07
N LYS A 207 -22.04 2.69 -12.70
CA LYS A 207 -21.00 3.71 -12.92
C LYS A 207 -20.20 3.94 -11.63
N PRO A 208 -18.90 4.24 -11.72
CA PRO A 208 -18.11 4.65 -10.56
C PRO A 208 -18.54 6.03 -10.06
N ILE A 209 -18.31 6.27 -8.77
CA ILE A 209 -18.42 7.59 -8.15
C ILE A 209 -17.09 8.31 -8.40
N ILE A 210 -17.17 9.53 -8.93
CA ILE A 210 -16.02 10.39 -9.22
C ILE A 210 -16.12 11.60 -8.30
N LEU A 211 -15.18 11.73 -7.37
CA LEU A 211 -15.09 12.87 -6.47
C LEU A 211 -14.04 13.88 -6.96
N PRO A 212 -14.21 15.19 -6.67
CA PRO A 212 -13.18 16.18 -6.94
C PRO A 212 -11.86 15.83 -6.25
N ARG A 213 -10.70 16.11 -6.87
CA ARG A 213 -9.38 15.84 -6.25
C ARG A 213 -9.15 16.61 -4.94
N SER A 214 -9.87 17.71 -4.73
CA SER A 214 -9.88 18.50 -3.50
C SER A 214 -10.81 17.94 -2.42
N SER A 215 -11.62 16.91 -2.73
CA SER A 215 -12.56 16.28 -1.80
C SER A 215 -11.80 15.69 -0.60
N PRO A 216 -12.13 16.10 0.64
CA PRO A 216 -11.51 15.54 1.83
C PRO A 216 -11.84 14.04 1.98
N GLY A 217 -13.03 13.59 1.55
CA GLY A 217 -13.41 12.18 1.53
C GLY A 217 -12.55 11.36 0.56
N LEU A 218 -12.33 11.84 -0.67
CA LEU A 218 -11.47 11.15 -1.63
C LEU A 218 -10.03 11.04 -1.11
N GLN A 219 -9.49 12.14 -0.58
CA GLN A 219 -8.12 12.15 -0.06
C GLN A 219 -7.94 11.17 1.12
N LEU A 220 -8.99 10.97 1.94
CA LEU A 220 -8.96 10.01 3.05
C LEU A 220 -9.00 8.56 2.55
N LEU A 221 -9.81 8.27 1.51
CA LEU A 221 -9.81 6.95 0.85
C LEU A 221 -8.48 6.65 0.16
N GLN A 222 -7.88 7.65 -0.49
CA GLN A 222 -6.52 7.55 -1.05
C GLN A 222 -5.52 7.23 0.04
N CYS A 223 -5.52 7.97 1.15
CA CYS A 223 -4.65 7.70 2.29
C CYS A 223 -4.79 6.26 2.82
N LEU A 224 -6.01 5.72 2.88
CA LEU A 224 -6.26 4.34 3.31
C LEU A 224 -5.69 3.32 2.32
N ARG A 225 -5.95 3.48 1.02
CA ARG A 225 -5.41 2.62 -0.05
C ARG A 225 -3.89 2.64 -0.05
N ASP A 226 -3.34 3.84 -0.07
CA ASP A 226 -1.92 4.12 -0.16
C ASP A 226 -1.16 3.55 1.05
N GLU A 227 -1.75 3.64 2.25
CA GLU A 227 -1.21 3.01 3.46
C GLU A 227 -1.24 1.48 3.39
N ALA A 228 -2.29 0.88 2.79
CA ALA A 228 -2.37 -0.57 2.54
C ALA A 228 -1.23 -1.03 1.63
N HIS A 229 -1.04 -0.31 0.52
CA HIS A 229 0.02 -0.55 -0.44
C HIS A 229 1.41 -0.39 0.19
N ARG A 230 1.64 0.69 0.93
CA ARG A 230 2.90 0.94 1.67
C ARG A 230 3.19 -0.19 2.65
N PHE A 231 2.17 -0.66 3.38
CA PHE A 231 2.33 -1.74 4.35
C PHE A 231 2.70 -3.07 3.68
N ALA A 232 2.19 -3.32 2.47
CA ALA A 232 2.55 -4.46 1.65
C ALA A 232 4.00 -4.36 1.13
N LEU A 233 4.39 -3.23 0.55
CA LEU A 233 5.77 -2.99 0.08
C LEU A 233 6.81 -3.10 1.20
N GLY A 234 6.47 -2.63 2.41
CA GLY A 234 7.34 -2.78 3.58
C GLY A 234 7.63 -4.23 3.95
N TYR A 235 6.73 -5.16 3.66
CA TYR A 235 6.96 -6.60 3.85
C TYR A 235 7.99 -7.13 2.85
N HIS A 236 7.85 -6.78 1.57
CA HIS A 236 8.77 -7.22 0.53
C HIS A 236 10.20 -6.80 0.80
N LYS A 237 10.40 -5.56 1.25
CA LYS A 237 11.72 -5.06 1.66
C LYS A 237 12.31 -5.93 2.78
N LYS A 238 11.52 -6.33 3.77
CA LYS A 238 11.96 -7.19 4.88
C LYS A 238 12.27 -8.63 4.42
N VAL A 239 11.41 -9.23 3.61
CA VAL A 239 11.60 -10.62 3.13
C VAL A 239 12.83 -10.71 2.22
N ARG A 240 12.96 -9.81 1.23
CA ARG A 240 14.13 -9.78 0.34
C ARG A 240 15.43 -9.55 1.11
N LYS A 241 15.43 -8.67 2.11
CA LYS A 241 16.60 -8.48 2.98
C LYS A 241 16.94 -9.80 3.67
N ARG A 242 15.98 -10.49 4.29
CA ARG A 242 16.22 -11.75 4.98
C ARG A 242 16.76 -12.85 4.04
N GLU A 243 16.20 -12.99 2.85
CA GLU A 243 16.66 -13.99 1.86
C GLU A 243 18.07 -13.68 1.33
N ALA A 244 18.38 -12.41 1.06
CA ALA A 244 19.73 -11.99 0.67
C ALA A 244 20.76 -12.29 1.76
N PHE A 245 20.40 -12.09 3.03
CA PHE A 245 21.26 -12.44 4.17
C PHE A 245 21.42 -13.96 4.33
N ALA A 246 20.34 -14.74 4.17
CA ALA A 246 20.41 -16.20 4.24
C ALA A 246 21.29 -16.80 3.13
N SER A 247 21.11 -16.33 1.89
CA SER A 247 21.90 -16.79 0.74
C SER A 247 23.39 -16.44 0.87
N ALA A 248 23.74 -15.30 1.47
CA ALA A 248 25.14 -14.93 1.70
C ALA A 248 25.81 -15.82 2.78
N LEU A 249 25.06 -16.20 3.82
CA LEU A 249 25.55 -17.10 4.87
C LEU A 249 25.66 -18.57 4.41
N ASP A 250 24.86 -18.98 3.43
CA ASP A 250 24.93 -20.32 2.84
C ASP A 250 26.17 -20.56 1.98
N ILE A 251 26.82 -19.48 1.52
CA ILE A 251 28.05 -19.55 0.71
C ILE A 251 29.30 -19.72 1.60
N VAL A 252 29.20 -19.48 2.92
CA VAL A 252 30.35 -19.58 3.84
C VAL A 252 30.54 -21.03 4.31
N PRO A 253 31.63 -21.71 3.92
CA PRO A 253 31.92 -23.05 4.41
C PRO A 253 32.18 -23.02 5.92
N GLY A 254 31.54 -23.92 6.68
CA GLY A 254 31.81 -24.11 8.12
C GLY A 254 30.79 -23.49 9.10
N ILE A 255 29.74 -22.82 8.63
CA ILE A 255 28.65 -22.36 9.51
C ILE A 255 27.58 -23.46 9.62
N GLY A 256 27.46 -24.10 10.79
CA GLY A 256 26.42 -25.09 11.07
C GLY A 256 25.02 -24.46 11.23
N PRO A 257 23.93 -25.22 11.03
CA PRO A 257 22.55 -24.70 10.99
C PRO A 257 22.10 -23.97 12.27
N GLY A 258 22.73 -24.24 13.42
CA GLY A 258 22.46 -23.54 14.68
C GLY A 258 22.95 -22.08 14.75
N ARG A 259 23.91 -21.68 13.91
CA ARG A 259 24.43 -20.29 13.81
C ARG A 259 23.92 -19.54 12.58
N LYS A 260 23.07 -20.17 11.74
CA LYS A 260 22.50 -19.59 10.51
C LYS A 260 21.17 -18.83 10.70
N ARG A 261 20.62 -18.78 11.93
CA ARG A 261 19.30 -18.20 12.21
C ARG A 261 19.32 -16.70 12.46
#